data_AF-A0AB38X613-F1
#
_entry.id   AF-A0AB38X613-F1
#
_cell.length_a   1.000
_cell.length_b   1.000
_cell.length_c   1.000
_cell.angle_alpha   90.00
_cell.angle_beta   90.00
_cell.angle_gamma   90.00
#
_symmetry.space_group_name_H-M   'P 1'
#
loop_
_entity.id
_entity.type
_entity.pdbx_description
1 polymer ?
#
loop_
_entity_poly.entity_id
_entity_poly.type
_entity_poly.pdbx_seq_one_letter_code
_entity_poly.pdbx_strand_id
1 'polypeptide(L)'
;MDYFKQRRAYRNFKMYEASVSNGQNNLYRELLDYANDEGKLDVQFRMKNSALLSLTGLSEPGLDKARNSLVQLGLIKYIKGKKNVKPPEYRVVKLYGRPTGYPTSNPTTNEKSRPTGLDEVGQPVGQGGGQPVGHKELTGTDLDLTGTDHDEDDAGVTRGDVIDKWTSLWGFPNAIARPEIDEWLDALPADVVAFAIQIAGEHTVKAAGSLKYMRAVIEGWQKRDISTLDQAKKAAKEHGQRMKSERGAKPTRAKETLPDWAQSGATPTATRTELTPEQQAEINARIARLQQNGKTEQEATT
;
A
#
# COMPACT_ATOMS: atom_id res chain seq x y z
N MET A 1 -12.83 23.85 -24.49
CA MET A 1 -12.40 23.12 -23.28
C MET A 1 -11.34 23.97 -22.63
N ASP A 2 -11.32 23.95 -21.31
CA ASP A 2 -10.44 24.71 -20.43
C ASP A 2 -9.40 23.72 -19.94
N TYR A 3 -8.15 24.02 -20.27
CA TYR A 3 -7.01 23.16 -20.01
C TYR A 3 -6.84 22.85 -18.52
N PHE A 4 -6.90 23.88 -17.66
CA PHE A 4 -6.69 23.72 -16.23
C PHE A 4 -7.82 22.90 -15.58
N LYS A 5 -9.08 23.14 -15.99
CA LYS A 5 -10.22 22.35 -15.53
C LYS A 5 -10.12 20.89 -15.99
N GLN A 6 -9.69 20.66 -17.23
CA GLN A 6 -9.46 19.33 -17.77
C GLN A 6 -8.33 18.59 -17.02
N ARG A 7 -7.21 19.28 -16.77
CA ARG A 7 -6.05 18.75 -16.03
C ARG A 7 -6.43 18.37 -14.60
N ARG A 8 -7.25 19.18 -13.93
CA ARG A 8 -7.78 18.89 -12.59
C ARG A 8 -8.76 17.72 -12.60
N ALA A 9 -9.69 17.69 -13.54
CA ALA A 9 -10.64 16.57 -13.68
C ALA A 9 -9.93 15.24 -13.94
N TYR A 10 -8.91 15.23 -14.81
CA TYR A 10 -8.11 14.05 -15.04
C TYR A 10 -7.29 13.61 -13.82
N ARG A 11 -6.77 14.56 -13.02
CA ARG A 11 -6.10 14.24 -11.75
C ARG A 11 -7.06 13.53 -10.78
N ASN A 12 -8.29 14.01 -10.67
CA ASN A 12 -9.32 13.37 -9.85
C ASN A 12 -9.68 11.98 -10.38
N PHE A 13 -9.88 11.83 -11.69
CA PHE A 13 -10.14 10.55 -12.34
C PHE A 13 -9.06 9.50 -12.00
N LYS A 14 -7.78 9.88 -12.09
CA LYS A 14 -6.67 8.98 -11.73
C LYS A 14 -6.62 8.63 -10.24
N MET A 15 -7.07 9.53 -9.38
CA MET A 15 -7.04 9.32 -7.92
C MET A 15 -8.19 8.45 -7.43
N TYR A 16 -9.37 8.55 -8.04
CA TYR A 16 -10.60 7.97 -7.48
C TYR A 16 -11.31 6.95 -8.37
N GLU A 17 -11.09 6.97 -9.69
CA GLU A 17 -11.90 6.19 -10.63
C GLU A 17 -11.12 5.06 -11.30
N ALA A 18 -9.87 5.29 -11.70
CA ALA A 18 -9.09 4.27 -12.41
C ALA A 18 -7.59 4.34 -12.12
N SER A 19 -6.97 3.17 -12.01
CA SER A 19 -5.52 3.03 -11.98
C SER A 19 -4.93 3.25 -13.38
N VAL A 20 -4.41 4.45 -13.60
CA VAL A 20 -3.72 4.79 -14.86
C VAL A 20 -2.23 4.51 -14.71
N SER A 21 -1.66 3.68 -15.58
CA SER A 21 -0.22 3.37 -15.58
C SER A 21 0.62 4.60 -15.95
N ASN A 22 1.91 4.58 -15.61
CA ASN A 22 2.80 5.71 -15.92
C ASN A 22 2.83 6.04 -17.43
N GLY A 23 2.89 5.00 -18.28
CA GLY A 23 2.86 5.17 -19.73
C GLY A 23 1.54 5.74 -20.26
N GLN A 24 0.41 5.33 -19.69
CA GLN A 24 -0.91 5.91 -20.03
C GLN A 24 -1.00 7.38 -19.58
N ASN A 25 -0.48 7.70 -18.39
CA ASN A 25 -0.47 9.06 -17.85
C ASN A 25 0.38 9.99 -18.72
N ASN A 26 1.59 9.56 -19.09
CA ASN A 26 2.48 10.34 -19.95
C ASN A 26 1.84 10.58 -21.32
N LEU A 27 1.31 9.53 -21.96
CA LEU A 27 0.62 9.67 -23.24
C LEU A 27 -0.56 10.64 -23.17
N TYR A 28 -1.39 10.56 -22.12
CA TYR A 28 -2.52 11.46 -21.96
C TYR A 28 -2.09 12.92 -21.75
N ARG A 29 -1.06 13.14 -20.92
CA ARG A 29 -0.54 14.48 -20.63
C ARG A 29 0.02 15.13 -21.89
N GLU A 30 0.83 14.43 -22.66
CA GLU A 30 1.41 15.00 -23.89
C GLU A 30 0.35 15.29 -24.95
N LEU A 31 -0.67 14.44 -25.07
CA LEU A 31 -1.79 14.73 -25.97
C LEU A 31 -2.59 15.95 -25.51
N LEU A 32 -2.76 16.14 -24.20
CA LEU A 32 -3.48 17.28 -23.64
C LEU A 32 -2.70 18.57 -23.78
N ASP A 33 -1.40 18.55 -23.48
CA ASP A 33 -0.51 19.70 -23.51
C ASP A 33 -0.31 20.16 -24.97
N TYR A 34 -0.02 19.22 -25.89
CA TYR A 34 0.04 19.55 -27.32
C TYR A 34 -1.26 20.12 -27.87
N ALA A 35 -2.41 19.56 -27.48
CA ALA A 35 -3.70 20.09 -27.90
C ALA A 35 -3.96 21.50 -27.35
N ASN A 36 -3.39 21.84 -26.20
CA ASN A 36 -3.48 23.17 -25.61
C ASN A 36 -2.63 24.18 -26.37
N ASP A 37 -1.39 23.83 -26.61
CA ASP A 37 -0.42 24.72 -27.29
C ASP A 37 -0.86 25.03 -28.73
N GLU A 38 -1.51 24.07 -29.38
CA GLU A 38 -2.08 24.22 -30.72
C GLU A 38 -3.49 24.86 -30.73
N GLY A 39 -4.07 25.17 -29.57
CA GLY A 39 -5.44 25.70 -29.46
C GLY A 39 -6.53 24.71 -29.91
N LYS A 40 -6.23 23.40 -29.94
CA LYS A 40 -7.06 22.32 -30.49
C LYS A 40 -7.73 21.45 -29.43
N LEU A 41 -7.89 21.95 -28.20
CA LEU A 41 -8.36 21.18 -27.05
C LEU A 41 -9.73 20.48 -27.24
N ASP A 42 -10.63 21.05 -28.03
CA ASP A 42 -11.97 20.47 -28.30
C ASP A 42 -12.09 19.66 -29.59
N VAL A 43 -11.09 19.77 -30.47
CA VAL A 43 -11.14 19.28 -31.84
C VAL A 43 -10.19 18.10 -32.05
N GLN A 44 -10.29 17.48 -33.22
CA GLN A 44 -9.36 16.43 -33.60
C GLN A 44 -8.05 17.04 -34.08
N PHE A 45 -6.93 16.47 -33.66
CA PHE A 45 -5.60 16.86 -34.12
C PHE A 45 -4.78 15.65 -34.53
N ARG A 46 -3.77 15.87 -35.36
CA ARG A 46 -2.90 14.82 -35.90
C ARG A 46 -1.61 14.80 -35.11
N MET A 47 -1.15 13.60 -34.77
CA MET A 47 0.17 13.43 -34.15
C MET A 47 0.85 12.18 -34.69
N LYS A 48 2.13 12.28 -35.04
CA LYS A 48 2.92 11.16 -35.56
C LYS A 48 3.30 10.21 -34.42
N ASN A 49 3.28 8.90 -34.68
CA ASN A 49 3.70 7.91 -33.69
C ASN A 49 5.16 8.12 -33.26
N SER A 50 6.06 8.46 -34.19
CA SER A 50 7.46 8.73 -33.86
C SER A 50 7.62 9.86 -32.83
N ALA A 51 6.85 10.95 -32.97
CA ALA A 51 6.87 12.05 -32.01
C ALA A 51 6.33 11.62 -30.64
N LEU A 52 5.24 10.85 -30.63
CA LEU A 52 4.68 10.31 -29.38
C LEU A 52 5.65 9.40 -28.64
N LEU A 53 6.39 8.55 -29.36
CA LEU A 53 7.39 7.66 -28.75
C LEU A 53 8.51 8.47 -28.11
N SER A 54 9.04 9.49 -28.81
CA SER A 54 10.09 10.35 -28.28
C SER A 54 9.65 11.16 -27.07
N LEU A 55 8.44 11.71 -27.07
CA LEU A 55 7.92 12.52 -25.96
C LEU A 55 7.54 11.67 -24.74
N THR A 56 6.90 10.52 -24.97
CA THR A 56 6.40 9.68 -23.86
C THR A 56 7.45 8.72 -23.30
N GLY A 57 8.55 8.51 -24.03
CA GLY A 57 9.59 7.52 -23.70
C GLY A 57 9.10 6.06 -23.81
N LEU A 58 7.97 5.83 -24.49
CA LEU A 58 7.39 4.49 -24.65
C LEU A 58 7.96 3.77 -25.86
N SER A 59 7.98 2.44 -25.78
CA SER A 59 8.18 1.58 -26.96
C SER A 59 6.93 1.57 -27.84
N GLU A 60 7.08 1.19 -29.12
CA GLU A 60 5.94 1.06 -30.04
C GLU A 60 4.81 0.17 -29.49
N PRO A 61 5.08 -1.04 -28.96
CA PRO A 61 4.04 -1.86 -28.35
C PRO A 61 3.45 -1.21 -27.08
N GLY A 62 4.27 -0.50 -26.30
CA GLY A 62 3.85 0.22 -25.10
C GLY A 62 2.88 1.36 -25.43
N LEU A 63 3.14 2.10 -26.51
CA LEU A 63 2.27 3.16 -27.01
C LEU A 63 0.91 2.62 -27.44
N ASP A 64 0.88 1.52 -28.18
CA ASP A 64 -0.39 0.90 -28.62
C ASP A 64 -1.22 0.40 -27.43
N LYS A 65 -0.58 -0.24 -26.43
CA LYS A 65 -1.26 -0.66 -25.19
C LYS A 65 -1.80 0.53 -24.40
N ALA A 66 -0.98 1.57 -24.22
CA ALA A 66 -1.38 2.78 -23.51
C ALA A 66 -2.56 3.47 -24.20
N ARG A 67 -2.49 3.62 -25.52
CA ARG A 67 -3.55 4.20 -26.34
C ARG A 67 -4.87 3.43 -26.21
N ASN A 68 -4.84 2.11 -26.35
CA ASN A 68 -6.04 1.28 -26.22
C ASN A 68 -6.68 1.43 -24.83
N SER A 69 -5.85 1.47 -23.78
CA SER A 69 -6.35 1.67 -22.41
C SER A 69 -7.00 3.05 -22.24
N LEU A 70 -6.40 4.12 -22.76
CA LEU A 70 -6.96 5.46 -22.68
C LEU A 70 -8.28 5.60 -23.48
N VAL A 71 -8.41 4.87 -24.59
CA VAL A 71 -9.65 4.78 -25.37
C VAL A 71 -10.73 4.01 -24.58
N GLN A 72 -10.39 2.89 -23.95
CA GLN A 72 -11.32 2.11 -23.12
C GLN A 72 -11.82 2.90 -21.90
N LEU A 73 -10.94 3.69 -21.29
CA LEU A 73 -11.28 4.59 -20.20
C LEU A 73 -12.09 5.82 -20.65
N GLY A 74 -12.33 5.97 -21.96
CA GLY A 74 -13.09 7.10 -22.51
C GLY A 74 -12.37 8.45 -22.41
N LEU A 75 -11.06 8.45 -22.16
CA LEU A 75 -10.26 9.66 -21.95
C LEU A 75 -9.88 10.33 -23.27
N ILE A 76 -9.68 9.53 -24.31
CA ILE A 76 -9.35 10.00 -25.67
C ILE A 76 -10.19 9.27 -26.71
N LYS A 77 -10.43 9.94 -27.84
CA LYS A 77 -10.88 9.30 -29.07
C LYS A 77 -9.71 9.18 -30.02
N TYR A 78 -9.55 7.99 -30.59
CA TYR A 78 -8.47 7.66 -31.50
C TYR A 78 -9.02 7.20 -32.84
N ILE A 79 -8.47 7.73 -33.92
CA ILE A 79 -8.72 7.27 -35.29
C ILE A 79 -7.40 6.77 -35.85
N LYS A 80 -7.39 5.47 -36.21
CA LYS A 80 -6.21 4.82 -36.77
C LYS A 80 -5.84 5.45 -38.09
N GLY A 81 -4.61 5.96 -38.16
CA GLY A 81 -4.01 6.43 -39.39
C GLY A 81 -3.61 5.29 -40.33
N LYS A 82 -3.30 5.62 -41.58
CA LYS A 82 -2.75 4.67 -42.56
C LYS A 82 -1.24 4.90 -42.66
N LYS A 83 -0.46 3.83 -42.50
CA LYS A 83 1.01 3.85 -42.58
C LYS A 83 1.45 4.59 -43.85
N ASN A 84 2.31 5.59 -43.69
CA ASN A 84 2.87 6.44 -44.77
C ASN A 84 1.87 7.26 -45.61
N VAL A 85 0.60 7.36 -45.20
CA VAL A 85 -0.43 8.11 -45.96
C VAL A 85 -1.13 9.14 -45.09
N LYS A 86 -1.60 8.74 -43.90
CA LYS A 86 -2.33 9.63 -43.00
C LYS A 86 -1.88 9.39 -41.55
N PRO A 87 -1.36 10.43 -40.85
CA PRO A 87 -1.05 10.32 -39.43
C PRO A 87 -2.30 9.96 -38.61
N PRO A 88 -2.13 9.28 -37.46
CA PRO A 88 -3.24 9.05 -36.56
C PRO A 88 -3.83 10.36 -36.04
N GLU A 89 -5.15 10.34 -35.81
CA GLU A 89 -5.90 11.48 -35.30
C GLU A 89 -6.38 11.18 -33.86
N TYR A 90 -6.27 12.18 -33.01
CA TYR A 90 -6.60 12.11 -31.59
C TYR A 90 -7.55 13.26 -31.23
N ARG A 91 -8.40 13.01 -30.23
CA ARG A 91 -9.22 14.04 -29.59
C ARG A 91 -9.33 13.75 -28.10
N VAL A 92 -9.04 14.75 -27.28
CA VAL A 92 -9.24 14.67 -25.83
C VAL A 92 -10.73 14.75 -25.52
N VAL A 93 -11.21 13.88 -24.63
CA VAL A 93 -12.61 13.91 -24.19
C VAL A 93 -12.74 14.84 -22.99
N LYS A 94 -13.72 15.75 -23.04
CA LYS A 94 -14.03 16.67 -21.94
C LYS A 94 -14.51 15.89 -20.72
N LEU A 95 -13.81 16.01 -19.59
CA LEU A 95 -14.11 15.29 -18.36
C LEU A 95 -14.94 16.10 -17.36
N TYR A 96 -14.84 17.43 -17.38
CA TYR A 96 -15.53 18.30 -16.43
C TYR A 96 -16.82 18.90 -17.01
N GLY A 97 -17.77 19.23 -16.13
CA GLY A 97 -19.06 19.83 -16.51
C GLY A 97 -20.11 18.81 -16.99
N ARG A 98 -19.92 17.52 -16.70
CA ARG A 98 -20.97 16.51 -16.84
C ARG A 98 -21.92 16.66 -15.64
N PRO A 99 -23.23 16.93 -15.84
CA PRO A 99 -24.18 16.96 -14.73
C PRO A 99 -24.31 15.54 -14.19
N THR A 100 -23.83 15.33 -12.95
CA THR A 100 -24.15 14.20 -12.05
C THR A 100 -24.07 12.77 -12.62
N GLY A 101 -23.10 12.00 -12.13
CA GLY A 101 -23.07 10.54 -12.26
C GLY A 101 -22.06 10.06 -13.30
N TYR A 102 -20.86 9.70 -12.84
CA TYR A 102 -20.02 8.79 -13.61
C TYR A 102 -20.78 7.46 -13.75
N PRO A 103 -21.06 6.97 -14.97
CA PRO A 103 -21.65 5.67 -15.14
C PRO A 103 -20.62 4.61 -14.70
N THR A 104 -20.83 4.05 -13.51
CA THR A 104 -20.33 2.72 -13.15
C THR A 104 -21.08 1.70 -14.01
N SER A 105 -20.65 1.56 -15.27
CA SER A 105 -21.00 0.41 -16.09
C SER A 105 -19.75 -0.02 -16.84
N ASN A 106 -19.00 -0.91 -16.18
CA ASN A 106 -18.08 -1.81 -16.85
C ASN A 106 -18.80 -2.46 -18.04
N PRO A 107 -18.19 -2.51 -19.23
CA PRO A 107 -18.48 -3.59 -20.15
C PRO A 107 -17.97 -4.87 -19.50
N THR A 108 -18.90 -5.66 -18.96
CA THR A 108 -18.68 -7.08 -18.70
C THR A 108 -18.36 -7.75 -20.02
N THR A 109 -17.07 -7.90 -20.33
CA THR A 109 -16.61 -8.90 -21.27
C THR A 109 -15.84 -9.94 -20.47
N ASN A 110 -16.56 -11.02 -20.15
CA ASN A 110 -16.03 -12.36 -19.98
C ASN A 110 -14.78 -12.54 -20.84
N GLU A 111 -13.63 -12.86 -20.24
CA GLU A 111 -12.73 -13.86 -20.81
C GLU A 111 -12.12 -14.71 -19.70
N LYS A 112 -12.10 -16.00 -20.02
CA LYS A 112 -11.90 -17.15 -19.15
C LYS A 112 -10.48 -17.19 -18.60
N SER A 113 -10.38 -17.57 -17.33
CA SER A 113 -9.16 -18.12 -16.75
C SER A 113 -8.74 -19.38 -17.53
N ARG A 114 -7.46 -19.48 -17.90
CA ARG A 114 -6.71 -20.75 -17.87
C ARG A 114 -5.31 -20.50 -17.28
N PRO A 115 -4.81 -21.41 -16.42
CA PRO A 115 -3.50 -21.31 -15.79
C PRO A 115 -2.45 -22.06 -16.61
N THR A 116 -1.30 -21.46 -16.85
CA THR A 116 -0.06 -22.10 -17.33
C THR A 116 1.00 -21.02 -17.12
N GLY A 117 2.10 -21.15 -16.40
CA GLY A 117 2.98 -22.25 -16.01
C GLY A 117 4.29 -21.50 -15.70
N LEU A 118 5.03 -21.91 -14.67
CA LEU A 118 6.35 -21.34 -14.40
C LEU A 118 7.22 -21.51 -15.64
N ASP A 119 7.85 -20.43 -16.10
CA ASP A 119 9.15 -20.53 -16.76
C ASP A 119 10.04 -19.38 -16.29
N GLU A 120 11.07 -19.80 -15.59
CA GLU A 120 12.24 -19.07 -15.17
C GLU A 120 13.04 -18.67 -16.42
N VAL A 121 13.14 -17.36 -16.68
CA VAL A 121 14.08 -16.84 -17.69
C VAL A 121 14.85 -15.69 -17.08
N GLY A 122 16.07 -16.02 -16.63
CA GLY A 122 17.07 -15.03 -16.23
C GLY A 122 17.41 -14.10 -17.40
N GLN A 123 17.50 -12.81 -17.12
CA GLN A 123 18.16 -11.86 -18.01
C GLN A 123 19.35 -11.22 -17.29
N PRO A 124 20.55 -11.27 -17.90
CA PRO A 124 21.77 -10.76 -17.30
C PRO A 124 21.82 -9.23 -17.35
N VAL A 125 22.31 -8.65 -16.26
CA VAL A 125 22.64 -7.22 -16.12
C VAL A 125 23.84 -6.91 -17.04
N GLY A 126 23.59 -6.17 -18.12
CA GLY A 126 24.61 -5.58 -18.97
C GLY A 126 24.98 -4.18 -18.48
N GLN A 127 26.04 -4.09 -17.70
CA GLN A 127 26.74 -2.87 -17.33
C GLN A 127 27.62 -2.43 -18.51
N GLY A 128 27.43 -1.22 -19.06
CA GLY A 128 28.37 -0.68 -20.04
C GLY A 128 27.93 0.60 -20.75
N GLY A 129 28.77 1.63 -20.65
CA GLY A 129 28.90 2.67 -21.67
C GLY A 129 28.35 4.04 -21.30
N GLY A 130 29.12 4.80 -20.52
CA GLY A 130 28.95 6.26 -20.47
C GLY A 130 29.32 6.89 -21.81
N GLN A 131 28.52 7.84 -22.26
CA GLN A 131 28.93 8.81 -23.27
C GLN A 131 28.31 10.18 -22.92
N PRO A 132 29.12 11.25 -22.76
CA PRO A 132 28.62 12.57 -22.45
C PRO A 132 28.08 13.22 -23.73
N VAL A 133 26.81 13.65 -23.69
CA VAL A 133 26.21 14.45 -24.77
C VAL A 133 26.11 15.88 -24.27
N GLY A 134 26.87 16.78 -24.92
CA GLY A 134 26.99 18.18 -24.55
C GLY A 134 25.64 18.89 -24.57
N HIS A 135 25.30 19.52 -23.46
CA HIS A 135 24.20 20.48 -23.39
C HIS A 135 24.61 21.72 -24.19
N LYS A 136 23.91 21.96 -25.28
CA LYS A 136 23.90 23.27 -25.93
C LYS A 136 23.02 24.15 -25.06
N GLU A 137 23.64 24.90 -24.15
CA GLU A 137 22.99 26.06 -23.53
C GLU A 137 22.44 26.95 -24.63
N LEU A 138 21.24 27.49 -24.45
CA LEU A 138 20.91 28.87 -24.76
C LEU A 138 19.52 29.23 -24.19
N THR A 139 19.52 30.42 -23.60
CA THR A 139 18.42 31.29 -23.15
C THR A 139 17.71 30.94 -21.84
N GLY A 140 18.18 31.62 -20.78
CA GLY A 140 17.55 31.71 -19.47
C GLY A 140 16.23 32.46 -19.49
N THR A 141 15.37 32.08 -18.55
CA THR A 141 14.29 32.92 -18.06
C THR A 141 14.35 32.83 -16.56
N ASP A 142 14.83 33.92 -15.98
CA ASP A 142 14.84 34.20 -14.56
C ASP A 142 13.38 34.18 -14.07
N LEU A 143 13.09 33.31 -13.11
CA LEU A 143 11.80 33.21 -12.43
C LEU A 143 12.05 33.05 -10.93
N ASP A 144 12.82 33.97 -10.37
CA ASP A 144 12.71 34.30 -8.95
C ASP A 144 11.61 35.36 -8.77
N LEU A 145 10.35 34.93 -8.62
CA LEU A 145 9.27 35.77 -8.09
C LEU A 145 8.14 34.90 -7.52
N THR A 146 8.36 34.29 -6.35
CA THR A 146 7.38 34.30 -5.25
C THR A 146 8.14 34.10 -3.94
N GLY A 147 8.52 35.21 -3.30
CA GLY A 147 8.98 35.20 -1.93
C GLY A 147 7.93 34.59 -1.02
N THR A 148 8.34 33.60 -0.24
CA THR A 148 7.80 33.39 1.10
C THR A 148 9.02 33.33 1.98
N ASP A 149 9.29 34.45 2.64
CA ASP A 149 10.36 34.57 3.62
C ASP A 149 10.14 33.51 4.69
N HIS A 150 11.05 32.55 4.75
CA HIS A 150 11.33 31.82 5.98
C HIS A 150 12.83 31.53 6.01
N ASP A 151 13.43 32.06 7.06
CA ASP A 151 14.85 32.22 7.24
C ASP A 151 15.67 30.92 7.25
N GLU A 152 16.95 31.12 6.97
CA GLU A 152 18.13 30.35 7.43
C GLU A 152 18.65 29.17 6.59
N ASP A 153 19.83 29.43 6.05
CA ASP A 153 20.93 28.53 5.71
C ASP A 153 20.97 27.22 6.53
N ASP A 154 20.64 26.09 5.90
CA ASP A 154 21.35 24.83 6.12
C ASP A 154 21.18 23.93 4.89
N ALA A 155 22.22 23.22 4.49
CA ALA A 155 22.18 22.20 3.46
C ALA A 155 21.50 20.92 3.99
N GLY A 156 20.28 21.07 4.51
CA GLY A 156 19.49 20.03 5.18
C GLY A 156 18.57 19.24 4.25
N VAL A 157 18.10 18.08 4.72
CA VAL A 157 17.16 17.23 3.99
C VAL A 157 15.90 18.03 3.68
N THR A 158 15.51 18.10 2.42
CA THR A 158 14.35 18.87 1.98
C THR A 158 13.06 18.06 2.12
N ARG A 159 11.91 18.75 2.09
CA ARG A 159 10.57 18.11 2.02
C ARG A 159 10.48 17.07 0.89
N GLY A 160 11.15 17.34 -0.24
CA GLY A 160 11.21 16.45 -1.39
C GLY A 160 11.92 15.14 -1.07
N ASP A 161 13.05 15.21 -0.37
CA ASP A 161 13.87 14.03 -0.03
C ASP A 161 13.14 13.05 0.88
N VAL A 162 12.31 13.55 1.81
CA VAL A 162 11.48 12.71 2.69
C VAL A 162 10.45 11.91 1.90
N ILE A 163 9.81 12.58 0.93
CA ILE A 163 8.84 11.98 0.04
C ILE A 163 9.48 10.96 -0.89
N ASP A 164 10.68 11.24 -1.39
CA ASP A 164 11.42 10.32 -2.25
C ASP A 164 11.86 9.07 -1.47
N LYS A 165 12.32 9.23 -0.22
CA LYS A 165 12.60 8.10 0.69
C LYS A 165 11.36 7.24 0.95
N TRP A 166 10.21 7.86 1.24
CA TRP A 166 8.95 7.13 1.36
C TRP A 166 8.62 6.35 0.09
N THR A 167 8.72 7.04 -1.06
CA THR A 167 8.37 6.49 -2.37
C THR A 167 9.26 5.30 -2.74
N SER A 168 10.55 5.36 -2.38
CA SER A 168 11.50 4.27 -2.61
C SER A 168 11.18 3.01 -1.79
N LEU A 169 10.63 3.14 -0.58
CA LEU A 169 10.36 2.00 0.31
C LEU A 169 8.98 1.37 0.09
N TRP A 170 7.96 2.20 -0.11
CA TRP A 170 6.56 1.75 -0.12
C TRP A 170 5.79 2.12 -1.39
N GLY A 171 6.44 2.76 -2.35
CA GLY A 171 5.80 3.36 -3.51
C GLY A 171 5.18 4.71 -3.18
N PHE A 172 4.56 5.34 -4.19
CA PHE A 172 4.04 6.69 -4.07
C PHE A 172 3.06 6.81 -2.87
N PRO A 173 3.24 7.80 -1.98
CA PRO A 173 2.32 8.03 -0.86
C PRO A 173 0.88 8.09 -1.35
N ASN A 174 0.00 7.28 -0.76
CA ASN A 174 -1.42 7.31 -1.10
C ASN A 174 -2.06 8.65 -0.66
N ALA A 175 -3.31 8.89 -1.06
CA ALA A 175 -4.02 10.14 -0.77
C ALA A 175 -4.25 10.41 0.73
N ILE A 176 -4.01 9.43 1.62
CA ILE A 176 -4.13 9.56 3.08
C ILE A 176 -2.74 9.80 3.70
N ALA A 177 -1.73 9.06 3.25
CA ALA A 177 -0.36 9.18 3.72
C ALA A 177 0.26 10.51 3.32
N ARG A 178 -0.07 11.04 2.13
CA ARG A 178 0.50 12.31 1.66
C ARG A 178 0.17 13.51 2.57
N PRO A 179 -1.10 13.83 2.86
CA PRO A 179 -1.43 14.95 3.74
C PRO A 179 -0.88 14.74 5.16
N GLU A 180 -0.83 13.50 5.64
CA GLU A 180 -0.31 13.20 6.98
C GLU A 180 1.22 13.35 7.06
N ILE A 181 1.95 12.95 6.01
CA ILE A 181 3.39 13.24 5.90
C ILE A 181 3.63 14.74 5.78
N ASP A 182 2.78 15.44 5.03
CA ASP A 182 2.85 16.89 4.89
C ASP A 182 2.63 17.60 6.24
N GLU A 183 1.68 17.15 7.06
CA GLU A 183 1.45 17.64 8.42
C GLU A 183 2.65 17.37 9.36
N TRP A 184 3.28 16.19 9.25
CA TRP A 184 4.48 15.89 10.04
C TRP A 184 5.66 16.78 9.65
N LEU A 185 5.80 17.12 8.37
CA LEU A 185 6.84 18.01 7.85
C LEU A 185 6.60 19.48 8.19
N ASP A 186 5.35 19.85 8.49
CA ASP A 186 5.02 21.19 9.00
C ASP A 186 5.26 21.28 10.52
N ALA A 187 5.17 20.16 11.25
CA ALA A 187 5.34 20.10 12.70
C ALA A 187 6.76 19.72 13.19
N LEU A 188 7.54 19.02 12.37
CA LEU A 188 8.87 18.51 12.70
C LEU A 188 9.84 18.79 11.54
N PRO A 189 11.14 18.99 11.83
CA PRO A 189 12.13 19.16 10.77
C PRO A 189 12.20 17.89 9.90
N ALA A 190 12.43 18.11 8.60
CA ALA A 190 12.43 17.05 7.59
C ALA A 190 13.44 15.94 7.88
N ASP A 191 14.57 16.25 8.50
CA ASP A 191 15.57 15.27 8.96
C ASP A 191 15.01 14.24 9.94
N VAL A 192 14.17 14.68 10.89
CA VAL A 192 13.56 13.82 11.91
C VAL A 192 12.56 12.88 11.26
N VAL A 193 11.72 13.39 10.36
CA VAL A 193 10.73 12.58 9.63
C VAL A 193 11.42 11.59 8.69
N ALA A 194 12.50 12.00 7.99
CA ALA A 194 13.31 11.11 7.17
C ALA A 194 13.92 9.97 7.99
N PHE A 195 14.39 10.26 9.21
CA PHE A 195 14.94 9.25 10.11
C PHE A 195 13.88 8.25 10.60
N ALA A 196 12.65 8.70 10.86
CA ALA A 196 11.52 7.79 11.16
C ALA A 196 11.24 6.81 10.01
N ILE A 197 11.26 7.31 8.77
CA ILE A 197 11.06 6.49 7.56
C ILE A 197 12.16 5.42 7.45
N GLN A 198 13.41 5.80 7.73
CA GLN A 198 14.53 4.87 7.73
C GLN A 198 14.32 3.73 8.76
N ILE A 199 13.95 4.06 9.99
CA ILE A 199 13.65 3.06 11.04
C ILE A 199 12.54 2.10 10.60
N ALA A 200 11.48 2.64 10.00
CA ALA A 200 10.37 1.82 9.50
C ALA A 200 10.81 0.90 8.35
N GLY A 201 11.73 1.34 7.50
CA GLY A 201 12.38 0.50 6.48
C GLY A 201 13.22 -0.64 7.10
N GLU A 202 14.03 -0.33 8.12
CA GLU A 202 14.85 -1.32 8.85
C GLU A 202 13.98 -2.37 9.58
N HIS A 203 12.79 -1.99 10.03
CA HIS A 203 11.82 -2.90 10.63
C HIS A 203 10.99 -3.70 9.60
N THR A 204 11.32 -3.60 8.30
CA THR A 204 10.65 -4.30 7.19
C THR A 204 9.13 -4.08 7.21
N VAL A 205 8.70 -2.86 7.50
CA VAL A 205 7.28 -2.52 7.54
C VAL A 205 6.70 -2.59 6.13
N LYS A 206 5.55 -3.27 5.97
CA LYS A 206 4.83 -3.34 4.68
C LYS A 206 4.16 -2.00 4.37
N ALA A 207 3.99 -1.68 3.09
CA ALA A 207 3.32 -0.44 2.65
C ALA A 207 1.93 -0.20 3.26
N ALA A 208 1.15 -1.26 3.50
CA ALA A 208 -0.16 -1.15 4.15
C ALA A 208 -0.10 -0.72 5.63
N GLY A 209 1.05 -0.91 6.29
CA GLY A 209 1.26 -0.59 7.71
C GLY A 209 2.23 0.57 7.94
N SER A 210 2.85 1.13 6.89
CA SER A 210 3.87 2.17 7.01
C SER A 210 3.32 3.43 7.68
N LEU A 211 2.13 3.88 7.26
CA LEU A 211 1.47 5.06 7.84
C LEU A 211 1.16 4.88 9.33
N LYS A 212 0.58 3.74 9.70
CA LYS A 212 0.24 3.42 11.09
C LYS A 212 1.49 3.35 11.97
N TYR A 213 2.57 2.77 11.45
CA TYR A 213 3.84 2.66 12.16
C TYR A 213 4.46 4.04 12.37
N MET A 214 4.53 4.84 11.30
CA MET A 214 5.07 6.19 11.33
C MET A 214 4.30 7.10 12.29
N ARG A 215 2.97 7.02 12.30
CA ARG A 215 2.12 7.71 13.27
C ARG A 215 2.51 7.35 14.71
N ALA A 216 2.66 6.06 15.01
CA ALA A 216 3.04 5.62 16.36
C ALA A 216 4.43 6.12 16.78
N VAL A 217 5.39 6.17 15.85
CA VAL A 217 6.74 6.70 16.11
C VAL A 217 6.69 8.19 16.35
N ILE A 218 6.03 8.95 15.47
CA ILE A 218 5.97 10.41 15.53
C ILE A 218 5.16 10.89 16.72
N GLU A 219 3.99 10.31 17.00
CA GLU A 219 3.23 10.59 18.23
C GLU A 219 4.05 10.26 19.48
N GLY A 220 4.85 9.19 19.44
CA GLY A 220 5.75 8.81 20.53
C GLY A 220 6.86 9.82 20.77
N TRP A 221 7.36 10.46 19.70
CA TRP A 221 8.36 11.53 19.77
C TRP A 221 7.75 12.86 20.20
N GLN A 222 6.59 13.23 19.67
CA GLN A 222 5.85 14.43 20.08
C GLN A 222 5.49 14.40 21.57
N LYS A 223 5.03 13.25 22.11
CA LYS A 223 4.75 13.08 23.55
C LYS A 223 5.97 13.23 24.46
N ARG A 224 7.18 13.16 23.91
CA ARG A 224 8.45 13.27 24.64
C ARG A 224 9.18 14.57 24.31
N ASP A 225 8.53 15.50 23.62
CA ASP A 225 9.09 16.77 23.13
C ASP A 225 10.41 16.57 22.34
N ILE A 226 10.46 15.51 21.53
CA ILE A 226 11.61 15.18 20.68
C ILE A 226 11.44 15.86 19.32
N SER A 227 12.18 16.94 19.09
CA SER A 227 12.10 17.73 17.85
C SER A 227 13.42 17.78 17.06
N THR A 228 14.51 17.21 17.59
CA THR A 228 15.84 17.23 16.95
C THR A 228 16.31 15.84 16.51
N LEU A 229 17.09 15.77 15.42
CA LEU A 229 17.61 14.51 14.87
C LEU A 229 18.37 13.66 15.90
N ASP A 230 19.22 14.29 16.72
CA ASP A 230 20.00 13.58 17.73
C ASP A 230 19.15 13.00 18.87
N GLN A 231 18.08 13.71 19.25
CA GLN A 231 17.12 13.22 20.22
C GLN A 231 16.31 12.05 19.65
N ALA A 232 15.91 12.11 18.37
CA ALA A 232 15.23 11.02 17.69
C ALA A 232 16.10 9.75 17.60
N LYS A 233 17.39 9.89 17.27
CA LYS A 233 18.38 8.79 17.29
C LYS A 233 18.52 8.16 18.67
N LYS A 234 18.62 8.97 19.72
CA LYS A 234 18.72 8.49 21.10
C LYS A 234 17.46 7.72 21.52
N ALA A 235 16.28 8.27 21.22
CA ALA A 235 15.01 7.64 21.56
C ALA A 235 14.77 6.32 20.80
N ALA A 236 15.17 6.24 19.53
CA ALA A 236 15.12 5.01 18.74
C ALA A 236 16.01 3.91 19.34
N LYS A 237 17.23 4.27 19.77
CA LYS A 237 18.17 3.35 20.42
C LYS A 237 17.65 2.85 21.78
N GLU A 238 17.10 3.74 22.60
CA GLU A 238 16.48 3.40 23.89
C GLU A 238 15.26 2.49 23.70
N HIS A 239 14.41 2.78 22.71
CA HIS A 239 13.27 1.92 22.37
C HIS A 239 13.72 0.51 21.95
N GLY A 240 14.77 0.40 21.12
CA GLY A 240 15.35 -0.89 20.74
C GLY A 240 15.96 -1.65 21.91
N GLN A 241 16.63 -0.97 22.85
CA GLN A 241 17.16 -1.58 24.07
C GLN A 241 16.05 -2.07 24.99
N ARG A 242 15.01 -1.27 25.20
CA ARG A 242 13.83 -1.63 25.99
C ARG A 242 13.11 -2.86 25.40
N MET A 243 12.90 -2.88 24.09
CA MET A 243 12.30 -4.03 23.39
C MET A 243 13.15 -5.31 23.52
N LYS A 244 14.48 -5.19 23.56
CA LYS A 244 15.38 -6.34 23.81
C LYS A 244 15.28 -6.84 25.26
N SER A 245 15.22 -5.94 26.24
CA SER A 245 15.03 -6.34 27.65
C SER A 245 13.66 -6.95 27.91
N GLU A 246 12.60 -6.45 27.27
CA GLU A 246 11.24 -6.99 27.42
C GLU A 246 11.06 -8.35 26.70
N ARG A 247 11.68 -8.55 25.53
CA ARG A 247 11.65 -9.85 24.82
C ARG A 247 12.43 -10.96 25.54
N GLY A 248 13.42 -10.61 26.37
CA GLY A 248 14.15 -11.55 27.22
C GLY A 248 13.45 -11.87 28.54
N ALA A 249 12.52 -11.01 28.97
CA ALA A 249 11.74 -11.23 30.18
C ALA A 249 10.61 -12.22 29.88
N LYS A 250 10.86 -13.52 30.09
CA LYS A 250 9.77 -14.48 30.23
C LYS A 250 8.86 -13.96 31.35
N PRO A 251 7.53 -13.81 31.12
CA PRO A 251 6.63 -13.50 32.22
C PRO A 251 6.86 -14.57 33.28
N THR A 252 7.26 -14.15 34.48
CA THR A 252 7.32 -15.03 35.64
C THR A 252 5.91 -15.58 35.76
N ARG A 253 5.72 -16.84 35.35
CA ARG A 253 4.45 -17.55 35.47
C ARG A 253 4.03 -17.34 36.91
N ALA A 254 2.96 -16.57 37.13
CA ALA A 254 2.45 -16.35 38.47
C ALA A 254 2.29 -17.75 39.07
N LYS A 255 3.13 -18.07 40.06
CA LYS A 255 2.98 -19.30 40.79
C LYS A 255 1.69 -19.09 41.55
N GLU A 256 0.60 -19.68 41.06
CA GLU A 256 -0.64 -19.77 41.81
C GLU A 256 -0.26 -20.43 43.13
N THR A 257 -0.11 -19.61 44.16
CA THR A 257 0.04 -20.11 45.52
C THR A 257 -1.29 -20.75 45.84
N LEU A 258 -1.26 -22.06 46.10
CA LEU A 258 -2.43 -22.80 46.53
C LEU A 258 -3.12 -22.00 47.66
N PRO A 259 -4.45 -21.79 47.59
CA PRO A 259 -5.18 -21.07 48.63
C PRO A 259 -4.96 -21.73 50.01
N ASP A 260 -5.14 -20.99 51.10
CA ASP A 260 -4.87 -21.48 52.47
C ASP A 260 -5.56 -22.84 52.78
N TRP A 261 -6.76 -23.08 52.24
CA TRP A 261 -7.50 -24.34 52.40
C TRP A 261 -6.83 -25.55 51.72
N ALA A 262 -5.98 -25.33 50.71
CA ALA A 262 -5.25 -26.35 49.96
C ALA A 262 -3.80 -26.53 50.45
N GLN A 263 -3.31 -25.64 51.32
CA GLN A 263 -1.98 -25.75 51.96
C GLN A 263 -2.02 -26.44 53.32
N SER A 264 -3.15 -26.39 54.02
CA SER A 264 -3.34 -27.18 55.24
C SER A 264 -3.51 -28.65 54.85
N GLY A 265 -2.54 -29.48 55.24
CA GLY A 265 -2.50 -30.93 55.03
C GLY A 265 -3.64 -31.70 55.70
N ALA A 266 -4.87 -31.45 55.31
CA ALA A 266 -5.96 -32.39 55.49
C ALA A 266 -5.75 -33.49 54.44
N THR A 267 -5.04 -34.55 54.83
CA THR A 267 -5.34 -35.87 54.28
C THR A 267 -6.85 -36.02 54.31
N PRO A 268 -7.54 -36.21 53.18
CA PRO A 268 -8.91 -36.70 53.27
C PRO A 268 -8.75 -38.08 53.88
N THR A 269 -9.01 -38.20 55.19
CA THR A 269 -9.47 -39.45 55.77
C THR A 269 -10.85 -39.67 55.17
N ALA A 270 -10.88 -40.01 53.88
CA ALA A 270 -11.93 -40.80 53.33
C ALA A 270 -11.75 -42.14 54.04
N THR A 271 -12.46 -42.31 55.15
CA THR A 271 -12.81 -43.63 55.64
C THR A 271 -13.55 -44.29 54.49
N ARG A 272 -12.79 -44.93 53.59
CA ARG A 272 -13.35 -45.85 52.60
C ARG A 272 -13.89 -46.99 53.45
N THR A 273 -15.17 -46.90 53.80
CA THR A 273 -15.88 -48.05 54.34
C THR A 273 -15.80 -49.11 53.26
N GLU A 274 -14.95 -50.11 53.44
CA GLU A 274 -14.88 -51.23 52.53
C GLU A 274 -16.25 -51.90 52.54
N LEU A 275 -16.88 -51.99 51.36
CA LEU A 275 -18.16 -52.68 51.19
C LEU A 275 -17.98 -54.10 51.71
N THR A 276 -18.84 -54.53 52.64
CA THR A 276 -18.80 -55.91 53.11
C THR A 276 -19.04 -56.87 51.93
N PRO A 277 -18.50 -58.09 51.96
CA PRO A 277 -18.67 -59.06 50.88
C PRO A 277 -20.14 -59.27 50.48
N GLU A 278 -21.05 -59.16 51.44
CA GLU A 278 -22.50 -59.25 51.23
C GLU A 278 -23.06 -58.06 50.44
N GLN A 279 -22.64 -56.82 50.75
CA GLN A 279 -23.04 -55.63 49.99
C GLN A 279 -22.51 -55.67 48.56
N GLN A 280 -21.28 -56.18 48.39
CA GLN A 280 -20.69 -56.36 47.06
C GLN A 280 -21.46 -57.41 46.24
N ALA A 281 -21.90 -58.51 46.87
CA ALA A 281 -22.71 -59.54 46.23
C ALA A 281 -24.10 -59.00 45.82
N GLU A 282 -24.73 -58.18 46.66
CA GLU A 282 -26.02 -57.56 46.34
C GLU A 282 -25.90 -56.57 45.17
N ILE A 283 -24.86 -55.73 45.18
CA ILE A 283 -24.57 -54.81 44.06
C ILE A 283 -24.35 -55.60 42.76
N ASN A 284 -23.58 -56.68 42.81
CA ASN A 284 -23.33 -57.52 41.63
C ASN A 284 -24.60 -58.22 41.14
N ALA A 285 -25.46 -58.72 42.04
CA ALA A 285 -26.74 -59.31 41.69
C ALA A 285 -27.70 -58.29 41.06
N ARG A 286 -27.69 -57.05 41.56
CA ARG A 286 -28.48 -55.95 41.00
C ARG A 286 -28.00 -55.55 39.61
N ILE A 287 -26.68 -55.51 39.38
CA ILE A 287 -26.09 -55.28 38.06
C ILE A 287 -26.48 -56.41 37.09
N ALA A 288 -26.44 -57.68 37.52
CA ALA A 288 -26.82 -58.83 36.69
C ALA A 288 -28.30 -58.79 36.28
N ARG A 289 -29.22 -58.40 37.18
CA ARG A 289 -30.65 -58.21 36.85
C ARG A 289 -30.85 -57.10 35.81
N LEU A 290 -30.14 -55.98 35.94
CA LEU A 290 -30.21 -54.88 34.98
C LEU A 290 -29.70 -55.28 33.60
N GLN A 291 -28.64 -56.08 33.53
CA GLN A 291 -28.11 -56.59 32.25
C GLN A 291 -29.04 -57.60 31.58
N GLN A 292 -29.78 -58.40 32.35
CA GLN A 292 -30.81 -59.30 31.80
C GLN A 292 -32.00 -58.52 31.23
N ASN A 293 -32.53 -57.54 31.97
CA ASN A 293 -33.64 -56.72 31.48
C ASN A 293 -33.26 -55.89 30.23
N GLY A 294 -32.02 -55.38 30.16
CA GLY A 294 -31.55 -54.65 28.97
C GLY A 294 -31.37 -55.54 27.73
N LYS A 295 -31.25 -56.87 27.90
CA LYS A 295 -31.15 -57.82 26.79
C LYS A 295 -32.52 -58.26 26.27
N THR A 296 -33.53 -58.31 27.14
CA THR A 296 -34.92 -58.66 26.75
C THR A 296 -35.60 -57.54 25.94
N GLU A 297 -35.24 -56.27 26.16
CA GLU A 297 -35.74 -55.13 25.36
C GLU A 297 -35.13 -55.05 23.95
N GLN A 298 -33.93 -55.60 23.74
CA GLN A 298 -33.29 -55.63 22.41
C GLN A 298 -33.81 -56.78 21.51
N GLU A 299 -34.31 -57.87 22.07
CA GLU A 299 -34.89 -58.99 21.30
C GLU A 299 -36.40 -58.81 21.00
N ALA A 300 -37.08 -57.85 21.62
CA ALA A 300 -38.50 -57.52 21.33
C ALA A 300 -38.68 -56.46 20.22
N THR A 301 -37.60 -55.96 19.61
CA THR A 301 -37.63 -54.94 18.55
C THR A 301 -36.89 -55.39 17.28
N THR A 302 -36.99 -56.67 16.91
CA THR A 302 -36.55 -57.20 15.60
C THR A 302 -37.55 -58.21 15.07
#